data_AF-A0A7Y4QCR2-F1
#
_entry.id   AF-A0A7Y4QCR2-F1
#
_cell.length_a   1.000
_cell.length_b   1.000
_cell.length_c   1.000
_cell.angle_alpha   90.00
_cell.angle_beta   90.00
_cell.angle_gamma   90.00
#
_symmetry.space_group_name_H-M   'P 1'
#
loop_
_entity.id
_entity.type
_entity.pdbx_description
1 polymer ?
#
loop_
_entity_poly.entity_id
_entity_poly.type
_entity_poly.pdbx_seq_one_letter_code
_entity_poly.pdbx_strand_id
1 'polypeptide(L)'
;MKTIKSALLGTKQLIDTNPDVLLLQLREILKEHRELIITRMISDLPTYIIYKFNVKPTRKMVESVKDQLLDLKKGNVDLDKYSNVVQMVLNRAVTHLTNEPFYVEIDEYVAPFIQVNELKVG
;
A
#
# COMPACT_ATOMS: atom_id res chain seq x y z
N MET A 1 -20.34 1.89 -15.93
CA MET A 1 -19.13 1.04 -15.77
C MET A 1 -17.93 1.94 -15.59
N LYS A 2 -17.01 1.55 -14.72
CA LYS A 2 -15.74 2.25 -14.49
C LYS A 2 -14.58 1.29 -14.74
N THR A 3 -13.41 1.82 -15.06
CA THR A 3 -12.22 1.02 -15.35
C THR A 3 -11.04 1.50 -14.52
N ILE A 4 -10.41 0.59 -13.77
CA ILE A 4 -9.12 0.78 -13.12
C ILE A 4 -8.04 0.13 -13.99
N LYS A 5 -6.99 0.89 -14.31
CA LYS A 5 -5.76 0.36 -14.91
C LYS A 5 -4.65 0.36 -13.87
N SER A 6 -4.24 -0.83 -13.45
CA SER A 6 -3.15 -1.06 -12.50
C SER A 6 -1.96 -1.69 -13.23
N ALA A 7 -0.75 -1.23 -12.91
CA ALA A 7 0.48 -1.86 -13.41
C ALA A 7 0.72 -3.26 -12.82
N LEU A 8 0.05 -3.62 -11.72
CA LEU A 8 0.22 -4.89 -11.02
C LEU A 8 -0.93 -5.88 -11.27
N LEU A 9 -2.15 -5.37 -11.39
CA LEU A 9 -3.38 -6.16 -11.55
C LEU A 9 -3.92 -6.14 -12.99
N GLY A 10 -3.32 -5.34 -13.89
CA GLY A 10 -3.86 -5.11 -15.22
C GLY A 10 -5.12 -4.24 -15.19
N THR A 11 -6.06 -4.55 -16.08
CA THR A 11 -7.32 -3.79 -16.19
C THR A 11 -8.43 -4.47 -15.40
N LYS A 12 -9.05 -3.73 -14.47
CA LYS A 12 -10.21 -4.16 -13.67
C LYS A 12 -11.41 -3.29 -14.02
N GLN A 13 -12.57 -3.90 -14.15
CA GLN A 13 -13.83 -3.19 -14.41
C GLN A 13 -14.67 -3.16 -13.14
N LEU A 14 -15.34 -2.03 -12.90
CA LEU A 14 -16.25 -1.85 -11.76
C LEU A 14 -17.65 -1.53 -12.26
N ILE A 15 -18.62 -2.07 -11.55
CA ILE A 15 -20.04 -1.81 -11.76
C ILE A 15 -20.38 -0.47 -11.11
N ASP A 16 -20.99 0.41 -11.90
CA ASP A 16 -21.28 1.80 -11.54
C ASP A 16 -22.79 2.03 -11.47
N THR A 17 -23.48 1.14 -10.74
CA THR A 17 -24.92 1.21 -10.53
C THR A 17 -25.28 1.82 -9.17
N ASN A 18 -24.38 1.68 -8.20
CA ASN A 18 -24.53 2.23 -6.85
C ASN A 18 -23.13 2.65 -6.32
N PRO A 19 -22.98 3.88 -5.78
CA PRO A 19 -21.73 4.34 -5.17
C PRO A 19 -21.16 3.40 -4.10
N ASP A 20 -21.98 2.83 -3.22
CA ASP A 20 -21.51 1.95 -2.14
C ASP A 20 -20.91 0.64 -2.68
N VAL A 21 -21.55 0.09 -3.72
CA VAL A 21 -21.06 -1.10 -4.42
C VAL A 21 -19.75 -0.79 -5.15
N LEU A 22 -19.68 0.38 -5.79
CA LEU A 22 -18.47 0.84 -6.47
C LEU A 22 -17.29 1.01 -5.49
N LEU A 23 -17.53 1.62 -4.33
CA LEU A 23 -16.52 1.81 -3.29
C LEU A 23 -16.08 0.48 -2.66
N LEU A 24 -16.99 -0.48 -2.47
CA LEU A 24 -16.64 -1.82 -2.03
C LEU A 24 -15.73 -2.52 -3.04
N GLN A 25 -16.08 -2.49 -4.33
CA GLN A 25 -15.25 -3.08 -5.40
C GLN A 25 -13.87 -2.38 -5.50
N LEU A 26 -13.84 -1.06 -5.33
CA LEU A 26 -12.60 -0.30 -5.30
C LEU A 26 -11.72 -0.73 -4.12
N ARG A 27 -12.28 -0.89 -2.93
CA ARG A 27 -11.55 -1.35 -1.73
C ARG A 27 -10.86 -2.69 -1.98
N GLU A 28 -11.53 -3.65 -2.59
CA GLU A 28 -10.94 -4.94 -2.92
C GLU A 28 -9.78 -4.82 -3.92
N ILE A 29 -9.93 -3.99 -4.97
CA ILE A 29 -8.86 -3.75 -5.94
C ILE A 29 -7.64 -3.09 -5.28
N LEU A 30 -7.86 -2.09 -4.42
CA LEU A 30 -6.78 -1.44 -3.68
C LEU A 30 -6.09 -2.43 -2.75
N LYS A 31 -6.86 -3.31 -2.09
CA LYS A 31 -6.31 -4.36 -1.22
C LYS A 31 -5.42 -5.31 -2.02
N GLU A 32 -5.93 -5.90 -3.10
CA GLU A 32 -5.16 -6.77 -4.00
C GLU A 32 -3.86 -6.09 -4.48
N HIS A 33 -3.92 -4.81 -4.84
CA HIS A 33 -2.77 -4.06 -5.32
C HIS A 33 -1.72 -3.85 -4.22
N ARG A 34 -2.16 -3.45 -3.02
CA ARG A 34 -1.32 -3.30 -1.83
C ARG A 34 -0.64 -4.61 -1.47
N GLU A 35 -1.37 -5.72 -1.52
CA GLU A 35 -0.83 -7.05 -1.21
C GLU A 35 0.31 -7.44 -2.16
N LEU A 36 0.20 -7.11 -3.46
CA LEU A 36 1.26 -7.35 -4.43
C LEU A 36 2.48 -6.46 -4.20
N ILE A 37 2.29 -5.18 -3.88
CA ILE A 37 3.39 -4.27 -3.52
C ILE A 37 4.15 -4.82 -2.33
N ILE A 38 3.45 -5.15 -1.25
CA ILE A 38 4.07 -5.67 -0.03
C ILE A 38 4.79 -6.99 -0.29
N THR A 39 4.19 -7.89 -1.08
CA THR A 39 4.82 -9.18 -1.41
C THR A 39 6.15 -8.98 -2.14
N ARG A 40 6.21 -8.06 -3.09
CA ARG A 40 7.45 -7.71 -3.82
C ARG A 40 8.45 -6.97 -2.92
N MET A 41 7.97 -6.11 -2.02
CA MET A 41 8.83 -5.38 -1.09
C MET A 41 9.53 -6.35 -0.11
N ILE A 42 8.80 -7.34 0.41
CA ILE A 42 9.36 -8.31 1.37
C ILE A 42 10.53 -9.11 0.79
N SER A 43 10.56 -9.37 -0.53
CA SER A 43 11.68 -10.11 -1.14
C SER A 43 13.01 -9.36 -1.09
N ASP A 44 12.98 -8.02 -0.97
CA ASP A 44 14.18 -7.19 -0.86
C ASP A 44 13.97 -6.04 0.15
N LEU A 45 13.46 -6.41 1.32
CA LEU A 45 13.15 -5.45 2.39
C LEU A 45 14.36 -4.65 2.87
N PRO A 46 15.58 -5.23 3.00
CA PRO A 46 16.76 -4.45 3.40
C PRO A 46 17.04 -3.28 2.47
N THR A 47 16.98 -3.50 1.14
CA THR A 47 17.20 -2.43 0.15
C THR A 47 16.15 -1.34 0.25
N TYR A 48 14.88 -1.71 0.43
CA TYR A 48 13.81 -0.73 0.65
C TYR A 48 14.05 0.11 1.91
N ILE A 49 14.43 -0.50 3.03
CA ILE A 49 14.69 0.23 4.28
C ILE A 49 15.84 1.22 4.09
N ILE A 50 16.94 0.80 3.46
CA ILE A 50 18.09 1.69 3.18
C ILE A 50 17.65 2.85 2.28
N TYR A 51 16.97 2.55 1.18
CA TYR A 51 16.54 3.55 0.21
C TYR A 51 15.58 4.58 0.81
N LYS A 52 14.57 4.12 1.56
CA LYS A 52 13.49 4.99 2.04
C LYS A 52 13.86 5.73 3.33
N PHE A 53 14.55 5.08 4.25
CA PHE A 53 14.79 5.60 5.59
C PHE A 53 16.25 5.99 5.83
N ASN A 54 17.16 5.68 4.92
CA ASN A 54 18.60 5.95 5.05
C ASN A 54 19.22 5.35 6.33
N VAL A 55 18.70 4.19 6.76
CA VAL A 55 19.18 3.45 7.94
C VAL A 55 19.78 2.13 7.48
N LYS A 56 20.90 1.73 8.10
CA LYS A 56 21.47 0.39 7.88
C LYS A 56 20.65 -0.65 8.64
N PRO A 57 19.93 -1.56 7.95
CA PRO A 57 19.00 -2.46 8.60
C PRO A 57 19.74 -3.56 9.38
N THR A 58 19.32 -3.78 10.63
CA THR A 58 19.73 -4.96 11.40
C THR A 58 18.78 -6.11 11.12
N ARG A 59 19.20 -7.36 11.36
CA ARG A 59 18.32 -8.53 11.18
C ARG A 59 17.01 -8.41 11.98
N LYS A 60 17.10 -7.98 13.24
CA LYS A 60 15.93 -7.78 14.11
C LYS A 60 14.98 -6.72 13.57
N MET A 61 15.51 -5.63 13.02
CA MET A 61 14.70 -4.58 12.38
C MET A 61 13.99 -5.11 11.14
N VAL A 62 14.69 -5.85 10.28
CA VAL A 62 14.10 -6.46 9.08
C VAL A 62 12.99 -7.43 9.44
N GLU A 63 13.20 -8.30 10.44
CA GLU A 63 12.18 -9.23 10.95
C GLU A 63 10.97 -8.46 11.50
N SER A 64 11.19 -7.45 12.34
CA SER A 64 10.11 -6.62 12.89
C SER A 64 9.30 -5.90 11.81
N VAL A 65 9.96 -5.26 10.84
CA VAL A 65 9.26 -4.56 9.74
C VAL A 65 8.52 -5.56 8.85
N LYS A 66 9.10 -6.74 8.59
CA LYS A 66 8.44 -7.79 7.82
C LYS A 66 7.14 -8.24 8.47
N ASP A 67 7.13 -8.46 9.78
CA ASP A 67 5.91 -8.85 10.51
C ASP A 67 4.84 -7.77 10.39
N GLN A 68 5.21 -6.49 10.54
CA GLN A 68 4.30 -5.37 10.37
C GLN A 68 3.75 -5.26 8.94
N LEU A 69 4.59 -5.49 7.92
CA LEU A 69 4.14 -5.54 6.54
C LEU A 69 3.17 -6.70 6.28
N LEU A 70 3.39 -7.86 6.91
CA LEU A 70 2.46 -8.99 6.80
C LEU A 70 1.11 -8.71 7.47
N ASP A 71 1.10 -7.95 8.56
CA ASP A 71 -0.13 -7.50 9.21
C ASP A 71 -0.88 -6.47 8.33
N LEU A 72 -0.18 -5.46 7.81
CA LEU A 72 -0.74 -4.48 6.88
C LEU A 72 -1.30 -5.17 5.62
N LYS A 73 -0.60 -6.20 5.11
CA LYS A 73 -1.05 -7.00 3.97
C LYS A 73 -2.42 -7.62 4.22
N LYS A 74 -2.65 -8.20 5.41
CA LYS A 74 -3.91 -8.87 5.77
C LYS A 74 -5.02 -7.90 6.17
N GLY A 75 -4.66 -6.69 6.59
CA GLY A 75 -5.60 -5.67 7.05
C GLY A 75 -6.58 -5.22 5.97
N ASN A 76 -7.59 -4.47 6.37
CA ASN A 76 -8.48 -3.79 5.42
C ASN A 76 -7.80 -2.56 4.82
N VAL A 77 -8.32 -2.09 3.69
CA VAL A 77 -7.94 -0.80 3.12
C VAL A 77 -8.89 0.27 3.65
N ASP A 78 -8.30 1.28 4.27
CA ASP A 78 -8.99 2.51 4.63
C ASP A 78 -9.07 3.42 3.39
N LEU A 79 -10.27 3.65 2.87
CA LEU A 79 -10.46 4.44 1.65
C LEU A 79 -10.11 5.92 1.85
N ASP A 80 -10.09 6.41 3.08
CA ASP A 80 -9.75 7.81 3.36
C ASP A 80 -8.29 8.11 3.03
N LYS A 81 -7.39 7.13 3.25
CA LYS A 81 -5.98 7.17 2.82
C LYS A 81 -5.81 7.20 1.29
N TYR A 82 -6.86 6.83 0.56
CA TYR A 82 -6.89 6.76 -0.91
C TYR A 82 -7.90 7.76 -1.50
N SER A 83 -8.25 8.81 -0.77
CA SER A 83 -9.27 9.80 -1.17
C SER A 83 -9.09 10.34 -2.60
N ASN A 84 -7.85 10.61 -3.03
CA ASN A 84 -7.57 11.03 -4.40
C ASN A 84 -7.97 9.96 -5.44
N VAL A 85 -7.67 8.69 -5.19
CA VAL A 85 -8.05 7.58 -6.08
C VAL A 85 -9.56 7.41 -6.10
N VAL A 86 -10.22 7.51 -4.93
CA VAL A 86 -11.68 7.47 -4.81
C VAL A 86 -12.32 8.56 -5.66
N GLN A 87 -11.86 9.80 -5.53
CA GLN A 87 -12.37 10.92 -6.31
C GLN A 87 -12.14 10.73 -7.82
N MET A 88 -11.01 10.18 -8.23
CA MET A 88 -10.77 9.87 -9.64
C MET A 88 -11.75 8.82 -10.18
N VAL A 89 -12.02 7.75 -9.42
CA VAL A 89 -12.97 6.71 -9.82
C VAL A 89 -14.39 7.24 -9.91
N LEU A 90 -14.83 8.04 -8.94
CA LEU A 90 -16.16 8.64 -8.95
C LEU A 90 -16.35 9.58 -10.16
N ASN A 91 -15.33 10.36 -10.51
CA ASN A 91 -15.47 11.42 -11.52
C ASN A 91 -15.03 11.01 -12.94
N ARG A 92 -14.33 9.87 -13.12
CA ARG A 92 -13.76 9.48 -14.42
C ARG A 92 -14.19 8.09 -14.84
N ALA A 93 -14.35 7.85 -16.13
CA ALA A 93 -14.65 6.52 -16.67
C ALA A 93 -13.45 5.56 -16.56
N VAL A 94 -12.23 6.11 -16.70
CA VAL A 94 -10.97 5.36 -16.61
C VAL A 94 -10.05 6.04 -15.60
N THR A 95 -9.55 5.27 -14.65
CA THR A 95 -8.59 5.70 -13.63
C THR A 95 -7.33 4.86 -13.71
N HIS A 96 -6.17 5.51 -13.74
CA HIS A 96 -4.87 4.85 -13.67
C HIS A 96 -4.42 4.81 -12.21
N LEU A 97 -4.19 3.61 -11.70
CA LEU A 97 -3.75 3.39 -10.33
C LEU A 97 -2.22 3.43 -10.27
N THR A 98 -1.69 4.47 -9.64
CA THR A 98 -0.25 4.63 -9.37
C THR A 98 0.14 3.91 -8.08
N ASN A 99 1.43 3.59 -7.92
CA ASN A 99 1.92 2.93 -6.70
C ASN A 99 2.18 3.90 -5.55
N GLU A 100 2.30 5.21 -5.83
CA GLU A 100 2.64 6.26 -4.86
C GLU A 100 1.80 6.21 -3.56
N PRO A 101 0.45 6.21 -3.59
CA PRO A 101 -0.34 6.24 -2.35
C PRO A 101 -0.12 5.00 -1.48
N PHE A 102 0.19 3.85 -2.10
CA PHE A 102 0.49 2.63 -1.37
C PHE A 102 1.85 2.70 -0.67
N TYR A 103 2.86 3.27 -1.33
CA TYR A 103 4.16 3.49 -0.69
C TYR A 103 4.05 4.48 0.46
N VAL A 104 3.26 5.55 0.33
CA VAL A 104 2.98 6.48 1.43
C VAL A 104 2.37 5.75 2.63
N GLU A 105 1.31 4.96 2.42
CA GLU A 105 0.69 4.17 3.50
C GLU A 105 1.70 3.24 4.17
N ILE A 106 2.49 2.52 3.36
CA ILE A 106 3.48 1.56 3.87
C ILE A 106 4.55 2.31 4.68
N ASP A 107 5.11 3.40 4.15
CA ASP A 107 6.14 4.20 4.78
C ASP A 107 5.68 4.67 6.18
N GLU A 108 4.47 5.24 6.25
CA GLU A 108 3.85 5.69 7.50
C GLU A 108 3.64 4.54 8.48
N TYR A 109 3.20 3.39 7.97
CA TYR A 109 2.92 2.21 8.79
C TYR A 109 4.21 1.64 9.41
N VAL A 110 5.32 1.60 8.67
CA VAL A 110 6.56 0.95 9.14
C VAL A 110 7.54 1.91 9.83
N ALA A 111 7.43 3.23 9.62
CA ALA A 111 8.34 4.22 10.19
C ALA A 111 8.57 4.10 11.71
N PRO A 112 7.54 3.87 12.55
CA PRO A 112 7.74 3.73 13.99
C PRO A 112 8.65 2.56 14.37
N PHE A 113 8.66 1.48 13.59
CA PHE A 113 9.42 0.26 13.87
C PHE A 113 10.90 0.37 13.44
N ILE A 114 11.22 1.40 12.65
CA ILE A 114 12.57 1.69 12.20
C ILE A 114 13.26 2.64 13.20
N GLN A 115 12.56 3.65 13.69
CA GLN A 115 13.11 4.67 14.60
C GLN A 115 13.36 4.15 16.03
N VAL A 116 12.58 3.18 16.52
CA VAL A 116 12.71 2.63 17.88
C VAL A 116 14.06 1.93 18.14
N ASN A 117 14.82 1.60 17.09
CA ASN A 117 16.12 0.93 17.23
C ASN A 117 17.33 1.88 17.31
N GLU A 118 17.18 3.19 17.05
CA GLU A 118 18.29 4.14 17.14
C GLU A 118 18.47 4.74 18.55
N LEU A 119 17.44 4.67 19.41
CA LEU A 119 17.46 5.29 20.75
C LEU A 119 18.02 4.38 21.87
N LYS A 120 18.90 3.42 21.54
CA LYS A 120 19.59 2.58 22.55
C LYS A 120 21.10 2.52 22.35
N VAL A 121 21.76 3.65 22.09
CA VAL A 121 23.18 3.81 22.43
C VAL A 121 23.43 5.29 22.75
N GLY A 122 23.64 5.60 24.02
CA GLY A 122 23.91 6.95 24.52
C GLY A 122 23.86 6.95 26.04
#